data_AF-A0A6N2V4A0-F1
#
_entry.id   AF-A0A6N2V4A0-F1
#
_cell.length_a   1.000
_cell.length_b   1.000
_cell.length_c   1.000
_cell.angle_alpha   90.00
_cell.angle_beta   90.00
_cell.angle_gamma   90.00
#
_symmetry.space_group_name_H-M   'P 1'
#
loop_
_entity.id
_entity.type
_entity.pdbx_description
1 polymer ?
#
loop_
_entity_poly.entity_id
_entity_poly.type
_entity_poly.pdbx_seq_one_letter_code
_entity_poly.pdbx_strand_id
1 'polypeptide(L)' 'MVLEPEIIDLIQGDDTVFEKYPLEEAARRGQLDAYRHNGFWQCMDTLNEKKKLEEMWQSGNAPWRVWDR' A
#
# COMPACT_ATOMS: atom_id res chain seq x y z
N MET A 1 -3.18 1.59 4.05
CA MET A 1 -4.54 1.09 4.35
C MET A 1 -4.92 1.60 5.72
N VAL A 2 -6.21 1.81 5.97
CA VAL A 2 -6.77 2.09 7.30
C VAL A 2 -7.69 0.91 7.61
N LEU A 3 -7.53 0.31 8.78
CA LEU A 3 -8.16 -0.97 9.15
C LEU A 3 -8.72 -0.88 10.55
N GLU A 4 -9.91 -1.44 10.74
CA GLU A 4 -10.47 -1.72 12.06
C GLU A 4 -9.85 -3.02 12.61
N PRO A 5 -9.61 -3.14 13.93
CA PRO A 5 -8.94 -4.31 14.53
C PRO A 5 -9.58 -5.66 14.20
N GLU A 6 -10.89 -5.70 13.98
CA GLU A 6 -11.68 -6.89 13.64
C GLU A 6 -11.23 -7.58 12.34
N ILE A 7 -10.48 -6.88 11.47
CA ILE A 7 -9.89 -7.53 10.29
C ILE A 7 -8.93 -8.67 10.67
N ILE A 8 -8.33 -8.62 11.86
CA ILE A 8 -7.41 -9.64 12.37
C ILE A 8 -8.14 -10.96 12.58
N ASP A 9 -9.45 -10.95 12.87
CA ASP A 9 -10.26 -12.16 13.03
C ASP A 9 -10.37 -12.97 11.72
N LEU A 10 -10.06 -12.36 10.57
CA LEU A 10 -9.97 -13.04 9.27
C LEU A 10 -8.60 -13.66 8.99
N ILE A 11 -7.61 -13.44 9.87
CA ILE A 11 -6.23 -13.95 9.72
C ILE A 11 -6.08 -15.20 10.58
N GLN A 12 -5.94 -16.36 9.93
CA GLN A 12 -5.91 -17.67 10.62
C GLN A 12 -4.51 -18.08 11.09
N GLY A 13 -3.47 -17.39 10.62
CA GLY A 13 -2.07 -17.69 10.87
C GLY A 13 -1.16 -17.21 9.74
N ASP A 14 0.12 -17.53 9.83
CA ASP A 14 1.18 -16.98 8.97
C ASP A 14 1.02 -17.32 7.47
N ASP A 15 0.33 -18.42 7.15
CA ASP A 15 0.04 -18.82 5.76
C ASP A 15 -1.09 -18.00 5.13
N THR A 16 -1.72 -17.09 5.88
CA THR A 16 -2.83 -16.27 5.37
C THR A 16 -2.29 -15.19 4.44
N VAL A 17 -2.61 -15.28 3.15
CA VAL A 17 -2.38 -14.18 2.20
C VAL A 17 -3.45 -13.12 2.42
N PHE A 18 -3.04 -11.97 2.96
CA PHE A 18 -3.95 -10.90 3.37
C PHE A 18 -4.80 -10.37 2.20
N GLU A 19 -4.20 -10.23 1.03
CA GLU A 19 -4.85 -9.71 -0.18
C GLU A 19 -5.85 -10.70 -0.80
N LYS A 20 -5.92 -11.94 -0.31
CA LYS A 20 -6.90 -12.94 -0.74
C LYS A 20 -8.06 -12.98 0.24
N TYR A 21 -8.12 -14.02 1.08
CA TYR A 21 -9.29 -14.33 1.89
C TYR A 21 -9.75 -13.15 2.77
N PRO A 22 -8.88 -12.44 3.52
CA PRO A 22 -9.32 -11.32 4.36
C PRO A 22 -9.97 -10.16 3.58
N LEU A 23 -9.34 -9.69 2.50
CA LEU A 23 -9.89 -8.56 1.73
C LEU A 23 -11.09 -8.97 0.86
N GLU A 24 -11.09 -10.17 0.29
CA GLU A 24 -12.25 -10.71 -0.43
C GLU A 24 -13.47 -10.85 0.48
N GLU A 25 -13.27 -11.37 1.70
CA GLU A 25 -14.35 -11.53 2.67
C GLU A 25 -14.84 -10.18 3.20
N ALA A 26 -13.94 -9.23 3.49
CA ALA A 26 -14.33 -7.86 3.86
C ALA A 26 -15.14 -7.19 2.75
N ALA A 27 -14.74 -7.34 1.47
CA ALA A 27 -15.51 -6.86 0.33
C ALA A 27 -16.89 -7.53 0.24
N ARG A 28 -16.96 -8.85 0.40
CA ARG A 28 -18.22 -9.61 0.37
C ARG A 28 -19.18 -9.17 1.47
N ARG A 29 -18.67 -8.77 2.63
CA ARG A 29 -19.44 -8.23 3.77
C ARG A 29 -19.81 -6.76 3.61
N GLY A 30 -19.35 -6.07 2.57
CA GLY A 30 -19.53 -4.62 2.40
C GLY A 30 -18.72 -3.79 3.41
N GLN A 31 -17.66 -4.37 3.97
CA GLN A 31 -16.77 -3.75 4.95
C GLN A 31 -15.44 -3.27 4.32
N LEU A 32 -15.34 -3.27 2.99
CA LEU A 32 -14.20 -2.73 2.26
C LEU A 32 -14.65 -1.55 1.41
N ASP A 33 -13.98 -0.41 1.57
CA ASP A 33 -14.15 0.77 0.72
C ASP A 33 -12.79 1.20 0.14
N ALA A 34 -12.82 1.94 -0.97
CA ALA A 34 -11.64 2.34 -1.72
C ALA A 34 -11.48 3.86 -1.74
N TYR A 35 -10.39 4.34 -1.12
CA TYR A 35 -9.98 5.74 -1.25
C TYR A 35 -9.19 5.97 -2.54
N ARG A 36 -9.68 6.88 -3.39
CA ARG A 36 -9.01 7.23 -4.65
C ARG A 36 -7.91 8.27 -4.41
N HIS A 37 -6.64 7.82 -4.38
CA HIS A 37 -5.48 8.71 -4.37
C HIS A 37 -5.15 9.19 -5.79
N ASN A 38 -5.19 10.51 -6.00
CA ASN A 38 -4.88 11.14 -7.31
C ASN A 38 -3.46 11.70 -7.39
N GLY A 39 -2.67 11.56 -6.33
CA GLY A 39 -1.28 12.03 -6.27
C GLY A 39 -0.28 11.02 -6.82
N PHE A 40 1.00 11.29 -6.59
CA PHE A 40 2.08 10.38 -6.95
C PHE A 40 2.01 9.09 -6.12
N TRP A 41 2.19 7.95 -6.78
CA TRP A 41 2.37 6.63 -6.18
C TRP A 41 3.23 5.77 -7.11
N GLN A 42 4.21 5.04 -6.55
CA GLN A 42 5.11 4.15 -7.29
C GLN A 42 5.61 3.04 -6.35
N CYS A 43 5.52 1.78 -6.79
CA CYS A 43 6.13 0.63 -6.10
C CYS A 43 7.61 0.45 -6.48
N MET A 44 8.31 -0.42 -5.75
CA MET A 44 9.71 -0.76 -5.98
C MET A 44 9.90 -2.27 -5.91
N ASP A 45 9.53 -2.97 -6.98
CA ASP A 45 9.61 -4.43 -7.06
C ASP A 45 10.85 -4.87 -7.86
N THR A 46 11.37 -3.98 -8.71
CA THR A 46 12.50 -4.23 -9.62
C THR A 46 13.66 -3.28 -9.38
N LEU A 47 14.86 -3.70 -9.80
CA LEU A 47 16.06 -2.84 -9.78
C LEU A 47 15.88 -1.56 -10.61
N ASN A 48 15.08 -1.62 -11.68
CA ASN A 48 14.82 -0.47 -12.53
C ASN A 48 13.97 0.59 -11.81
N GLU A 49 12.95 0.17 -11.06
CA GLU A 49 12.13 1.09 -10.26
C GLU A 49 12.94 1.72 -9.14
N LYS A 50 13.83 0.96 -8.50
CA LYS A 50 14.79 1.50 -7.53
C LYS A 50 15.60 2.65 -8.14
N LYS A 51 16.20 2.44 -9.32
CA LYS A 51 17.01 3.48 -9.99
C LYS A 51 16.19 4.75 -10.25
N LYS A 52 14.96 4.61 -10.75
CA LYS A 52 14.05 5.75 -10.99
C LYS A 52 13.73 6.52 -9.71
N LEU A 53 13.42 5.80 -8.63
CA LEU A 53 13.13 6.43 -7.33
C LEU A 53 14.38 7.12 -6.75
N GLU A 54 15.56 6.53 -6.91
CA GLU A 54 16.83 7.14 -6.50
C GLU A 54 17.15 8.42 -7.31
N GLU A 55 16.91 8.43 -8.62
CA GLU A 55 17.08 9.63 -9.46
C GLU A 55 16.14 10.76 -9.02
N MET A 56 14.86 10.46 -8.74
CA MET A 56 13.91 11.43 -8.20
C MET A 56 14.36 11.98 -6.84
N TRP A 57 14.94 11.13 -5.99
CA TRP A 57 15.49 11.54 -4.70
C TRP A 57 16.72 12.45 -4.84
N GLN A 58 17.70 12.05 -5.66
CA GLN A 58 18.94 12.80 -5.87
C GLN A 58 18.72 14.14 -6.57
N SER A 59 17.75 14.21 -7.49
CA SER A 59 17.37 15.46 -8.15
C SER A 59 16.59 16.42 -7.24
N GLY A 60 16.22 15.99 -6.03
CA GLY A 60 15.44 16.79 -5.08
C GLY A 60 13.94 16.87 -5.42
N ASN A 61 13.49 16.16 -6.45
CA ASN A 61 12.12 16.20 -6.98
C ASN A 61 11.30 14.96 -6.57
N ALA A 62 11.59 14.35 -5.42
CA ALA A 62 10.86 13.19 -4.91
C ALA A 62 9.47 13.62 -4.38
N PRO A 63 8.34 13.29 -5.06
CA PRO A 63 7.03 13.79 -4.68
C PRO A 63 6.51 13.25 -3.34
N TRP A 64 7.06 12.12 -2.88
CA TRP A 64 6.75 11.54 -1.57
C TRP A 64 7.47 12.23 -0.41
N ARG A 65 8.47 13.08 -0.68
CA ARG A 65 9.19 13.84 0.34
C ARG A 65 8.41 15.12 0.68
N VAL A 66 7.44 15.00 1.57
CA VAL A 66 6.54 16.11 1.97
C VAL A 66 6.99 16.88 3.22
N TRP A 67 8.17 16.57 3.75
CA TRP A 67 8.74 17.24 4.93
C TRP A 67 9.83 18.23 4.56
N ASP A 68 9.91 19.30 5.34
CA ASP A 68 10.99 20.29 5.27
C ASP A 68 12.31 19.71 5.81
N ARG A 69 13.41 20.38 5.44
CA ARG A 69 14.74 20.05 5.91
C ARG A 69 15.03 20.68 7.27
#